data_AF-A0A550H5H6-F1
#
_entry.id   AF-A0A550H5H6-F1
#
_cell.length_a   1.000
_cell.length_b   1.000
_cell.length_c   1.000
_cell.angle_alpha   90.00
_cell.angle_beta   90.00
_cell.angle_gamma   90.00
#
_symmetry.space_group_name_H-M   'P 1'
#
loop_
_entity.id
_entity.type
_entity.pdbx_description
1 polymer ?
#
loop_
_entity_poly.entity_id
_entity_poly.type
_entity_poly.pdbx_seq_one_letter_code
_entity_poly.pdbx_strand_id
1 'polypeptide(L)' 'MSKPVDVGSLRVGGYMVVDDQACRIVGITKSKPGKHGAAKARIVAIGVFDG' A
#
# COMPACT_ATOMS: atom_id res chain seq x y z
N MET A 1 -4.95 -13.28 -10.23
CA MET A 1 -3.50 -13.21 -10.48
C MET A 1 -3.00 -11.89 -9.93
N SER A 2 -2.05 -11.89 -8.99
CA SER A 2 -1.44 -10.66 -8.49
C SER A 2 -0.41 -10.13 -9.50
N LYS A 3 -0.28 -8.80 -9.62
CA LYS A 3 0.71 -8.14 -10.45
C LYS A 3 1.61 -7.29 -9.56
N PRO A 4 2.93 -7.57 -9.47
CA PRO A 4 3.87 -6.70 -8.79
C PRO A 4 3.88 -5.31 -9.44
N VAL A 5 3.85 -4.27 -8.61
CA VAL A 5 3.91 -2.87 -9.02
C VAL A 5 4.71 -2.07 -7.99
N ASP A 6 5.27 -0.93 -8.40
CA ASP A 6 5.97 -0.05 -7.48
C ASP A 6 5.01 0.59 -6.47
N VAL A 7 5.43 0.65 -5.21
CA VAL A 7 4.70 1.29 -4.11
C VAL A 7 4.33 2.76 -4.43
N GLY A 8 5.15 3.44 -5.24
CA GLY A 8 4.90 4.82 -5.67
C GLY A 8 3.65 4.98 -6.54
N SER A 9 3.24 3.92 -7.25
CA SER A 9 2.09 3.91 -8.16
C SER A 9 0.75 3.66 -7.46
N LEU A 10 0.78 3.17 -6.22
CA LEU A 10 -0.42 2.84 -5.45
C LEU A 10 -1.26 4.08 -5.12
N ARG A 11 -2.58 3.90 -5.08
CA ARG A 11 -3.57 4.94 -4.79
C ARG A 11 -4.62 4.42 -3.81
N VAL A 12 -5.18 5.33 -3.01
CA VAL A 12 -6.35 5.04 -2.16
C VAL A 12 -7.52 4.60 -3.06
N GLY A 13 -8.26 3.58 -2.62
CA GLY A 13 -9.30 2.92 -3.41
C GLY A 13 -8.78 1.79 -4.32
N GLY A 14 -7.46 1.72 -4.54
CA GLY A 14 -6.83 0.57 -5.17
C GLY A 14 -6.81 -0.67 -4.28
N TYR A 15 -6.32 -1.78 -4.81
CA TYR A 15 -6.23 -3.06 -4.12
C TYR A 15 -4.79 -3.54 -4.04
N MET A 16 -4.46 -4.24 -2.97
CA MET A 16 -3.19 -4.93 -2.83
C MET A 16 -3.38 -6.21 -2.03
N VAL A 17 -2.39 -7.10 -2.11
CA VAL A 17 -2.35 -8.32 -1.30
C VAL A 17 -1.51 -8.04 -0.05
N VAL A 18 -2.04 -8.37 1.12
CA VAL A 18 -1.36 -8.32 2.42
C VAL A 18 -1.55 -9.70 3.06
N ASP A 19 -0.46 -10.38 3.40
CA ASP A 19 -0.49 -11.73 4.00
C ASP A 19 -1.40 -12.71 3.25
N ASP A 20 -1.25 -12.78 1.92
CA ASP A 20 -2.06 -13.59 0.98
C ASP A 20 -3.57 -13.25 0.92
N GLN A 21 -4.00 -12.18 1.59
CA GLN A 21 -5.37 -11.68 1.55
C GLN A 21 -5.51 -10.45 0.64
N ALA A 22 -6.63 -10.37 -0.08
CA ALA A 22 -6.96 -9.19 -0.88
C ALA A 22 -7.52 -8.07 0.02
N CYS A 23 -6.87 -6.91 -0.02
CA CYS A 23 -7.25 -5.75 0.78
C CYS A 23 -7.49 -4.51 -0.09
N ARG A 24 -8.45 -3.67 0.29
CA ARG A 24 -8.66 -2.33 -0.29
C ARG A 24 -7.82 -1.31 0.47
N ILE A 25 -7.08 -0.47 -0.27
CA ILE A 25 -6.27 0.59 0.30
C ILE A 25 -7.19 1.74 0.75
N VAL A 26 -7.17 2.06 2.03
CA VAL A 26 -7.97 3.15 2.62
C VAL A 26 -7.13 4.37 3.00
N GLY A 27 -5.81 4.21 3.13
CA GLY A 27 -4.91 5.31 3.44
C GLY A 27 -3.49 5.07 2.98
N ILE A 28 -2.83 6.13 2.50
CA ILE A 28 -1.40 6.11 2.16
C ILE A 28 -0.77 7.38 2.73
N THR A 29 0.24 7.22 3.57
CA THR A 29 1.08 8.32 4.06
C THR A 29 2.50 8.11 3.56
N LYS A 30 3.08 9.13 2.91
CA LYS A 30 4.46 9.08 2.41
C LYS A 30 5.36 9.91 3.34
N SER A 31 6.57 9.44 3.58
CA SER A 31 7.58 10.15 4.36
C SER A 31 8.97 10.01 3.77
N LYS A 32 9.87 10.94 4.09
CA LYS A 32 11.29 10.87 3.73
C LYS A 32 12.13 11.25 4.96
N PRO A 33 12.40 10.29 5.87
CA PRO A 33 13.00 10.59 7.18
C PRO A 33 14.45 11.07 7.09
N GLY A 34 15.20 10.68 6.05
CA GLY A 34 16.58 11.14 5.81
C GLY A 34 16.68 12.01 4.56
N LYS A 35 17.53 13.04 4.60
CA LYS A 35 17.79 13.94 3.45
C LYS A 35 18.17 13.18 2.17
N HIS A 36 19.04 12.18 2.31
CA HIS A 36 19.52 11.31 1.22
C HIS A 36 18.90 9.91 1.24
N GLY A 37 17.96 9.65 2.16
CA GLY A 37 17.29 8.35 2.27
C GLY A 37 16.17 8.19 1.23
N ALA A 38 15.78 6.94 0.99
CA ALA A 38 14.62 6.62 0.17
C ALA A 38 13.32 7.08 0.83
N ALA A 39 12.33 7.45 0.00
CA ALA A 39 10.98 7.66 0.47
C ALA A 39 10.37 6.35 1.00
N LYS A 40 9.56 6.45 2.03
CA LYS A 40 8.81 5.36 2.65
C LYS A 40 7.32 5.63 2.49
N ALA A 41 6.52 4.58 2.41
CA ALA A 41 5.06 4.68 2.44
C ALA A 41 4.53 3.81 3.57
N ARG A 42 3.65 4.39 4.39
CA ARG A 42 2.81 3.67 5.33
C ARG A 42 1.44 3.53 4.68
N ILE A 43 1.02 2.29 4.45
CA ILE A 43 -0.24 1.97 3.80
C ILE A 43 -1.17 1.36 4.84
N VAL A 44 -2.41 1.83 4.85
CA VAL A 44 -3.50 1.25 5.64
C VAL A 44 -4.48 0.63 4.66
N ALA A 45 -4.76 -0.66 4.85
CA ALA A 45 -5.66 -1.42 4.00
C ALA A 45 -6.61 -2.27 4.87
N ILE A 46 -7.79 -2.58 4.32
CA ILE A 46 -8.84 -3.37 4.98
C ILE A 46 -9.14 -4.58 4.09
N GLY A 47 -9.30 -5.77 4.69
CA GLY A 47 -9.66 -7.00 3.99
C GLY A 47 -10.98 -6.84 3.22
N VAL A 48 -11.02 -7.33 1.98
CA VAL A 48 -12.21 -7.17 1.13
C VAL A 48 -13.33 -8.13 1.54
N PHE A 49 -13.02 -9.25 2.20
CA PHE A 49 -13.97 -10.31 2.52
C PHE A 49 -14.35 -10.40 4.01
N ASP A 50 -13.42 -10.06 4.90
CA ASP A 50 -13.52 -10.23 6.34
C ASP A 50 -13.52 -8.91 7.13
N GLY A 51 -13.20 -7.78 6.46
CA GLY A 51 -13.55 -6.41 6.85
C GLY A 51 -13.24 -6.00 8.29
#